data_AF-A0A536NNR5-F1
#
_entry.id   AF-A0A536NNR5-F1
#
_cell.length_a   1.000
_cell.length_b   1.000
_cell.length_c   1.000
_cell.angle_alpha   90.00
_cell.angle_beta   90.00
_cell.angle_gamma   90.00
#
_symmetry.space_group_name_H-M   'P 1'
#
loop_
_entity.id
_entity.type
_entity.pdbx_description
1 polymer ?
#
loop_
_entity_poly.entity_id
_entity_poly.type
_entity_poly.pdbx_seq_one_letter_code
_entity_poly.pdbx_strand_id
1 'polypeptide(L)'
;MTTMVKGREPNGQGREPPLRVESRQELVYLLGEACELEHGLLCEYLYAQFSLKRSVAEGVTPEQLARIQAWEAAIIDVVKQEMLHLALATNILTAIGAAPHFERPNFPILSRWYPPDVQIALVPFGEPALRHFMYLERPEGMALEDAEGFAALGKMQPLTVDDPQLTAGPEEWHTVGHLYRGIEAGLAHLVDRYGEAAVFIGPSKAQATTEVFEWPQLTAVTDLESASRAIEVIVEQGEGARGDWVNSHFGKFVGILEDYLAVRAADPSFEPARAVLPVFLRQPPDVDEAVLIEDALTRRVADLFNAVYEVVLQLQSRYFVHHGETPEELETLAKTVKHLMNWVMRYLGPVLTARPVGPSYPGRTAGPAFEIVRPAFFVLPHREAAWKILRERLATLGDVANQLAGEPGLEALAGMATNLHSFAGDFRRHLEARAAAPTATTGR
;
A
#
# COMPACT_ATOMS: atom_id res chain seq x y z
N MET A 1 -47.76 -38.67 -1.72
CA MET A 1 -47.88 -37.20 -1.86
C MET A 1 -47.24 -36.56 -0.65
N THR A 2 -45.96 -36.23 -0.75
CA THR A 2 -45.25 -35.51 0.32
C THR A 2 -44.38 -34.48 -0.38
N THR A 3 -44.84 -33.23 -0.31
CA THR A 3 -44.28 -32.05 -0.95
C THR A 3 -42.98 -31.69 -0.23
N MET A 4 -41.85 -31.75 -0.94
CA MET A 4 -40.60 -31.17 -0.47
C MET A 4 -40.73 -29.64 -0.49
N VAL A 5 -40.47 -29.01 0.65
CA VAL A 5 -40.30 -27.57 0.78
C VAL A 5 -38.96 -27.21 0.13
N LYS A 6 -39.01 -26.59 -1.05
CA LYS A 6 -37.87 -25.88 -1.64
C LYS A 6 -37.52 -24.70 -0.73
N GLY A 7 -36.33 -24.71 -0.14
CA GLY A 7 -35.72 -23.51 0.40
C GLY A 7 -35.60 -22.47 -0.71
N ARG A 8 -36.02 -21.23 -0.42
CA ARG A 8 -35.80 -20.07 -1.30
C ARG A 8 -34.29 -19.82 -1.40
N GLU A 9 -33.76 -19.82 -2.62
CA GLU A 9 -32.45 -19.24 -2.91
C GLU A 9 -32.50 -17.73 -2.64
N PRO A 10 -31.45 -17.13 -2.04
CA PRO A 10 -31.35 -15.69 -1.93
C PRO A 10 -31.10 -15.08 -3.32
N ASN A 11 -31.77 -13.96 -3.56
CA ASN A 11 -31.89 -13.23 -4.82
C ASN A 11 -30.57 -13.05 -5.59
N GLY A 12 -30.52 -13.53 -6.84
CA GLY A 12 -29.98 -12.78 -7.99
C GLY A 12 -28.51 -12.35 -8.01
N GLN A 13 -27.64 -12.83 -7.12
CA GLN A 13 -26.19 -12.58 -7.13
C GLN A 13 -25.48 -13.76 -7.82
N GLY A 14 -24.95 -13.55 -9.02
CA GLY A 14 -24.06 -14.54 -9.63
C GLY A 14 -22.81 -14.67 -8.75
N ARG A 15 -22.47 -15.89 -8.34
CA ARG A 15 -21.20 -16.17 -7.66
C ARG A 15 -20.05 -15.86 -8.63
N GLU A 16 -19.07 -15.07 -8.20
CA GLU A 16 -17.90 -14.77 -9.02
C GLU A 16 -17.18 -16.10 -9.40
N PRO A 17 -16.68 -16.22 -10.65
CA PRO A 17 -16.12 -17.47 -11.14
C PRO A 17 -14.86 -17.85 -10.35
N PRO A 18 -14.62 -19.14 -10.05
CA PRO A 18 -13.40 -19.50 -9.33
C PRO A 18 -12.15 -19.16 -10.15
N LEU A 19 -11.17 -18.53 -9.51
CA LEU A 19 -9.84 -18.33 -10.09
C LEU A 19 -9.12 -19.67 -10.27
N ARG A 20 -8.35 -19.80 -11.35
CA ARG A 20 -7.60 -21.02 -11.64
C ARG A 20 -6.17 -20.93 -11.13
N VAL A 21 -5.77 -21.88 -10.29
CA VAL A 21 -4.39 -22.01 -9.78
C VAL A 21 -3.97 -23.47 -9.83
N GLU A 22 -3.13 -23.83 -10.80
CA GLU A 22 -2.64 -25.20 -11.01
C GLU A 22 -1.16 -25.35 -10.61
N SER A 23 -0.45 -24.23 -10.42
CA SER A 23 0.98 -24.18 -10.18
C SER A 23 1.35 -23.11 -9.15
N ARG A 24 2.53 -23.26 -8.55
CA ARG A 24 3.11 -22.24 -7.67
C ARG A 24 3.33 -20.92 -8.40
N GLN A 25 3.67 -20.95 -9.69
CA GLN A 25 3.92 -19.74 -10.46
C GLN A 25 2.65 -18.90 -10.60
N GLU A 26 1.49 -19.53 -10.86
CA GLU A 26 0.19 -18.85 -10.90
C GLU A 26 -0.20 -18.31 -9.51
N LEU A 27 0.05 -19.09 -8.44
CA LEU A 27 -0.20 -18.61 -7.08
C LEU A 27 0.66 -17.38 -6.73
N VAL A 28 1.95 -17.40 -7.08
CA VAL A 28 2.87 -16.26 -6.87
C VAL A 28 2.44 -15.05 -7.70
N TYR A 29 1.91 -15.26 -8.90
CA TYR A 29 1.35 -14.19 -9.72
C TYR A 29 0.17 -13.51 -9.03
N LEU A 30 -0.84 -14.26 -8.57
CA LEU A 30 -2.01 -13.70 -7.88
C LEU A 30 -1.64 -13.04 -6.55
N LEU A 31 -0.70 -13.62 -5.79
CA LEU A 31 -0.18 -12.98 -4.58
C LEU A 31 0.62 -11.71 -4.89
N GLY A 32 1.30 -11.65 -6.03
CA GLY A 32 1.92 -10.43 -6.54
C GLY A 32 0.86 -9.36 -6.80
N GLU A 33 -0.20 -9.68 -7.54
CA GLU A 33 -1.34 -8.77 -7.77
C GLU A 33 -1.99 -8.33 -6.45
N ALA A 34 -2.14 -9.23 -5.48
CA ALA A 34 -2.65 -8.89 -4.15
C ALA A 34 -1.73 -7.88 -3.44
N CYS A 35 -0.41 -8.11 -3.42
CA CYS A 35 0.53 -7.14 -2.86
C CYS A 35 0.49 -5.78 -3.57
N GLU A 36 0.37 -5.76 -4.91
CA GLU A 36 0.25 -4.51 -5.66
C GLU A 36 -1.07 -3.78 -5.37
N LEU A 37 -2.16 -4.52 -5.17
CA LEU A 37 -3.48 -4.00 -4.80
C LEU A 37 -3.46 -3.35 -3.42
N GLU A 38 -3.09 -4.08 -2.35
CA GLU A 38 -2.99 -3.53 -0.98
C GLU A 38 -2.08 -2.30 -0.93
N HIS A 39 -0.95 -2.37 -1.64
CA HIS A 39 -0.02 -1.26 -1.71
C HIS A 39 -0.57 -0.07 -2.49
N GLY A 40 -1.36 -0.33 -3.53
CA GLY A 40 -2.07 0.67 -4.33
C GLY A 40 -3.11 1.42 -3.51
N LEU A 41 -4.02 0.67 -2.88
CA LEU A 41 -5.07 1.17 -1.98
C LEU A 41 -4.47 2.02 -0.85
N LEU A 42 -3.40 1.51 -0.22
CA LEU A 42 -2.65 2.25 0.79
C LEU A 42 -2.20 3.65 0.31
N CYS A 43 -1.61 3.74 -0.89
CA CYS A 43 -1.11 5.02 -1.41
C CYS A 43 -2.26 5.97 -1.76
N GLU A 44 -3.35 5.44 -2.32
CA GLU A 44 -4.55 6.20 -2.65
C GLU A 44 -5.21 6.80 -1.40
N TYR A 45 -5.36 6.02 -0.33
CA TYR A 45 -5.92 6.49 0.94
C TYR A 45 -5.00 7.51 1.61
N LEU A 46 -3.69 7.30 1.58
CA LEU A 46 -2.71 8.28 2.04
C LEU A 46 -2.78 9.59 1.23
N TYR A 47 -2.97 9.52 -0.08
CA TYR A 47 -3.09 10.70 -0.93
C TYR A 47 -4.30 11.56 -0.55
N ALA A 48 -5.48 10.93 -0.40
CA ALA A 48 -6.67 11.62 0.08
C ALA A 48 -6.45 12.20 1.48
N GLN A 49 -5.88 11.43 2.40
CA GLN A 49 -5.54 11.88 3.75
C GLN A 49 -4.58 13.09 3.75
N PHE A 50 -3.54 13.09 2.92
CA PHE A 50 -2.61 14.22 2.79
C PHE A 50 -3.23 15.46 2.16
N SER A 51 -4.31 15.32 1.38
CA SER A 51 -5.01 16.44 0.77
C SER A 51 -5.89 17.24 1.75
N LEU A 52 -6.28 16.65 2.89
CA LEU A 52 -7.14 17.30 3.89
C LEU A 52 -6.52 18.60 4.42
N LYS A 53 -7.36 19.64 4.55
CA LYS A 53 -7.02 20.91 5.20
C LYS A 53 -6.69 20.68 6.68
N ARG A 54 -5.74 21.45 7.20
CA ARG A 54 -5.13 21.22 8.52
C ARG A 54 -5.36 22.33 9.53
N SER A 55 -5.88 23.47 9.08
CA SER A 55 -6.13 24.61 9.97
C SER A 55 -7.29 25.48 9.48
N VAL A 56 -7.86 26.26 10.41
CA VAL A 56 -8.91 27.25 10.10
C VAL A 56 -8.41 28.36 9.17
N ALA A 57 -7.09 28.57 9.08
CA ALA A 57 -6.50 29.50 8.11
C ALA A 57 -6.68 29.05 6.65
N GLU A 58 -7.06 27.79 6.43
CA GLU A 58 -7.38 27.23 5.11
C GLU A 58 -8.87 27.37 4.74
N GLY A 59 -9.60 28.23 5.46
CA GLY A 59 -10.97 28.62 5.13
C GLY A 59 -12.03 27.61 5.55
N VAL A 60 -11.81 26.92 6.67
CA VAL A 60 -12.81 26.04 7.33
C VAL A 60 -13.09 26.53 8.74
N THR A 61 -14.30 26.29 9.26
CA THR A 61 -14.62 26.62 10.65
C THR A 61 -13.94 25.66 11.63
N PRO A 62 -13.81 26.00 12.93
CA PRO A 62 -13.31 25.08 13.95
C PRO A 62 -14.09 23.75 14.00
N GLU A 63 -15.41 23.79 13.83
CA GLU A 63 -16.29 22.61 13.83
C GLU A 63 -16.05 21.74 12.60
N GLN A 64 -15.93 22.36 11.42
CA GLN A 64 -15.57 21.68 10.18
C GLN A 64 -14.17 21.05 10.28
N LEU A 65 -13.21 21.75 10.88
CA LEU A 65 -11.87 21.22 11.10
C LEU A 65 -11.88 20.00 12.04
N ALA A 66 -12.69 20.02 13.10
CA ALA A 66 -12.84 18.86 13.98
C ALA A 66 -13.42 17.64 13.24
N ARG A 67 -14.36 17.85 12.31
CA ARG A 67 -14.88 16.79 11.42
C ARG A 67 -13.81 16.24 10.50
N ILE A 68 -13.05 17.12 9.84
CA ILE A 68 -11.92 16.75 8.99
C ILE A 68 -10.91 15.89 9.77
N GLN A 69 -10.56 16.27 10.99
CA GLN A 69 -9.65 15.52 11.85
C GLN A 69 -10.20 14.14 12.26
N ALA A 70 -11.51 14.03 12.48
CA ALA A 70 -12.15 12.75 12.77
C ALA A 70 -12.12 11.80 11.54
N TRP A 71 -12.44 12.31 10.35
CA TRP A 71 -12.33 11.55 9.10
C TRP A 71 -10.88 11.15 8.82
N GLU A 72 -9.94 12.06 9.07
CA GLU A 72 -8.51 11.79 8.95
C GLU A 72 -8.08 10.60 9.83
N ALA A 73 -8.51 10.60 11.10
CA ALA A 73 -8.17 9.53 12.02
C ALA A 73 -8.71 8.17 11.54
N ALA A 74 -9.95 8.14 11.04
CA ALA A 74 -10.55 6.93 10.48
C ALA A 74 -9.79 6.42 9.24
N ILE A 75 -9.41 7.31 8.32
CA ILE A 75 -8.60 6.94 7.15
C ILE A 75 -7.21 6.44 7.57
N ILE A 76 -6.57 7.08 8.55
CA ILE A 76 -5.27 6.63 9.07
C ILE A 76 -5.38 5.21 9.65
N ASP A 77 -6.49 4.86 10.29
CA ASP A 77 -6.68 3.52 10.81
C ASP A 77 -6.85 2.49 9.68
N VAL A 78 -7.61 2.80 8.62
CA VAL A 78 -7.67 1.96 7.41
C VAL A 78 -6.29 1.80 6.77
N VAL A 79 -5.55 2.89 6.59
CA VAL A 79 -4.18 2.89 6.06
C VAL A 79 -3.23 1.98 6.85
N LYS A 80 -3.36 1.89 8.19
CA LYS A 80 -2.56 0.95 8.99
C LYS A 80 -2.97 -0.51 8.75
N GLN A 81 -4.26 -0.76 8.51
CA GLN A 81 -4.77 -2.08 8.17
C GLN A 81 -4.28 -2.52 6.79
N GLU A 82 -4.26 -1.63 5.79
CA GLU A 82 -3.65 -1.89 4.48
C GLU A 82 -2.15 -2.23 4.58
N MET A 83 -1.40 -1.55 5.47
CA MET A 83 0.00 -1.93 5.75
C MET A 83 0.13 -3.33 6.37
N LEU A 84 -0.81 -3.70 7.25
CA LEU A 84 -0.90 -5.03 7.84
C LEU A 84 -1.23 -6.06 6.75
N HIS A 85 -2.17 -5.77 5.85
CA HIS A 85 -2.57 -6.66 4.76
C HIS A 85 -1.40 -6.93 3.81
N LEU A 86 -0.68 -5.89 3.39
CA LEU A 86 0.53 -6.04 2.58
C LEU A 86 1.58 -6.91 3.29
N ALA A 87 1.76 -6.75 4.61
CA ALA A 87 2.68 -7.58 5.39
C ALA A 87 2.22 -9.05 5.45
N LEU A 88 0.91 -9.30 5.60
CA LEU A 88 0.33 -10.65 5.61
C LEU A 88 0.43 -11.32 4.23
N ALA A 89 0.08 -10.63 3.14
CA ALA A 89 0.27 -11.12 1.78
C ALA A 89 1.75 -11.43 1.49
N THR A 90 2.67 -10.60 1.97
CA THR A 90 4.12 -10.83 1.87
C THR A 90 4.57 -12.03 2.74
N ASN A 91 3.99 -12.22 3.93
CA ASN A 91 4.23 -13.43 4.74
C ASN A 91 3.82 -14.69 3.97
N ILE A 92 2.66 -14.69 3.30
CA ILE A 92 2.21 -15.82 2.48
C ILE A 92 3.19 -16.06 1.31
N LEU A 93 3.57 -15.03 0.56
CA LEU A 93 4.55 -15.12 -0.53
C LEU A 93 5.87 -15.78 -0.07
N THR A 94 6.42 -15.25 1.01
CA THR A 94 7.70 -15.73 1.54
C THR A 94 7.59 -17.14 2.11
N ALA A 95 6.46 -17.49 2.73
CA ALA A 95 6.19 -18.84 3.26
C ALA A 95 6.12 -19.89 2.14
N ILE A 96 5.61 -19.54 0.95
CA ILE A 96 5.62 -20.42 -0.22
C ILE A 96 6.94 -20.38 -1.02
N GLY A 97 7.97 -19.70 -0.49
CA GLY A 97 9.31 -19.64 -1.08
C GLY A 97 9.50 -18.59 -2.18
N ALA A 98 8.55 -17.66 -2.34
CA ALA A 98 8.70 -16.53 -3.27
C ALA A 98 9.38 -15.33 -2.60
N ALA A 99 9.92 -14.43 -3.41
CA ALA A 99 10.45 -13.16 -2.94
C ALA A 99 9.31 -12.22 -2.50
N PRO A 100 9.53 -11.29 -1.56
CA PRO A 100 8.56 -10.25 -1.25
C PRO A 100 8.30 -9.35 -2.47
N HIS A 101 7.06 -8.90 -2.64
CA HIS A 101 6.64 -8.09 -3.79
C HIS A 101 6.24 -6.69 -3.35
N PHE A 102 7.15 -5.72 -3.52
CA PHE A 102 6.93 -4.30 -3.20
C PHE A 102 6.97 -3.38 -4.43
N GLU A 103 7.30 -3.93 -5.60
CA GLU A 103 7.19 -3.22 -6.86
C GLU A 103 5.73 -3.17 -7.31
N ARG A 104 5.35 -2.13 -8.04
CA ARG A 104 4.05 -2.01 -8.71
C ARG A 104 4.14 -1.01 -9.88
N PRO A 105 3.13 -0.93 -10.76
CA PRO A 105 2.98 0.19 -11.67
C PRO A 105 2.91 1.55 -10.95
N ASN A 106 3.41 2.61 -11.59
CA ASN A 106 3.23 3.96 -11.08
C ASN A 106 1.80 4.46 -11.36
N PHE A 107 1.30 5.37 -10.53
CA PHE A 107 -0.04 5.91 -10.68
C PHE A 107 -0.19 6.86 -11.89
N PRO A 108 -1.39 6.98 -12.48
CA PRO A 108 -2.56 6.14 -12.23
C PRO A 108 -2.32 4.71 -12.74
N ILE A 109 -2.73 3.70 -11.98
CA ILE A 109 -2.62 2.31 -12.42
C ILE A 109 -3.83 2.05 -13.31
N LEU A 110 -3.68 2.36 -14.60
CA LEU A 110 -4.69 2.09 -15.60
C LEU A 110 -4.78 0.57 -15.82
N SER A 111 -6.00 0.08 -16.04
CA SER A 111 -6.47 -1.32 -16.00
C SER A 111 -5.81 -2.32 -16.97
N ARG A 112 -4.63 -2.01 -17.51
CA ARG A 112 -3.85 -2.95 -18.33
C ARG A 112 -3.13 -4.00 -17.48
N TRP A 113 -3.03 -3.74 -16.17
CA TRP A 113 -2.31 -4.56 -15.19
C TRP A 113 -3.23 -5.35 -14.25
N TYR A 114 -4.52 -4.99 -14.18
CA TYR A 114 -5.54 -5.59 -13.34
C TYR A 114 -6.82 -5.84 -14.14
N PRO A 115 -7.82 -6.53 -13.57
CA PRO A 115 -9.14 -6.59 -14.15
C PRO A 115 -9.71 -5.20 -14.50
N PRO A 116 -10.49 -5.06 -15.59
CA PRO A 116 -10.83 -3.76 -16.19
C PRO A 116 -11.63 -2.80 -15.29
N ASP A 117 -12.35 -3.38 -14.33
CA ASP A 117 -13.18 -2.70 -13.35
C ASP A 117 -12.41 -2.34 -12.08
N VAL A 118 -11.14 -2.74 -11.94
CA VAL A 118 -10.27 -2.34 -10.83
C VAL A 118 -9.32 -1.24 -11.29
N GLN A 119 -9.55 -0.02 -10.82
CA GLN A 119 -8.72 1.14 -11.11
C GLN A 119 -8.22 1.72 -9.79
N ILE A 120 -6.93 2.04 -9.72
CA ILE A 120 -6.32 2.66 -8.53
C ILE A 120 -5.75 4.00 -8.94
N ALA A 121 -6.20 5.07 -8.30
CA ALA A 121 -5.85 6.42 -8.70
C ALA A 121 -5.69 7.38 -7.51
N LEU A 122 -4.80 8.35 -7.69
CA LEU A 122 -4.54 9.35 -6.66
C LEU A 122 -5.60 10.46 -6.72
N VAL A 123 -6.65 10.33 -5.91
CA VAL A 123 -7.78 11.27 -5.82
C VAL A 123 -7.73 12.05 -4.49
N PRO A 124 -7.81 13.39 -4.50
CA PRO A 124 -7.91 14.14 -3.25
C PRO A 124 -9.22 13.82 -2.51
N PHE A 125 -9.22 13.98 -1.19
CA PHE A 125 -10.39 13.68 -0.36
C PHE A 125 -11.61 14.49 -0.80
N GLY A 126 -12.74 13.80 -0.92
CA GLY A 126 -14.03 14.35 -1.31
C GLY A 126 -14.98 13.22 -1.68
N GLU A 127 -16.18 13.57 -2.13
CA GLU A 127 -17.18 12.59 -2.54
C GLU A 127 -16.68 11.60 -3.62
N PRO A 128 -15.97 12.03 -4.69
CA PRO A 128 -15.47 11.09 -5.69
C PRO A 128 -14.52 10.05 -5.09
N ALA A 129 -13.56 10.48 -4.25
CA ALA A 129 -12.63 9.58 -3.58
C ALA A 129 -13.37 8.61 -2.65
N LEU A 130 -14.29 9.10 -1.81
CA LEU A 130 -15.02 8.24 -0.87
C LEU A 130 -15.89 7.20 -1.57
N ARG A 131 -16.55 7.56 -2.67
CA ARG A 131 -17.32 6.61 -3.48
C ARG A 131 -16.40 5.58 -4.16
N HIS A 132 -15.25 6.01 -4.65
CA HIS A 132 -14.26 5.11 -5.24
C HIS A 132 -13.68 4.14 -4.21
N PHE A 133 -13.37 4.60 -2.99
CA PHE A 133 -12.90 3.75 -1.91
C PHE A 133 -13.96 2.70 -1.52
N MET A 134 -15.22 3.11 -1.43
CA MET A 134 -16.34 2.19 -1.20
C MET A 134 -16.48 1.16 -2.32
N TYR A 135 -16.23 1.55 -3.56
CA TYR A 135 -16.27 0.63 -4.69
C TYR A 135 -15.16 -0.42 -4.60
N LEU A 136 -13.93 -0.02 -4.30
CA LEU A 136 -12.78 -0.93 -4.17
C LEU A 136 -12.93 -1.91 -2.98
N GLU A 137 -13.48 -1.42 -1.86
CA GLU A 137 -13.68 -2.21 -0.62
C GLU A 137 -15.03 -2.95 -0.57
N ARG A 138 -15.81 -2.92 -1.66
CA ARG A 138 -17.16 -3.48 -1.65
C ARG A 138 -17.12 -4.99 -1.38
N PRO A 139 -18.06 -5.52 -0.56
CA PRO A 139 -18.19 -6.95 -0.38
C PRO A 139 -18.42 -7.70 -1.69
N GLU A 140 -17.81 -8.88 -1.84
CA GLU A 140 -18.02 -9.75 -3.00
C GLU A 140 -19.52 -9.98 -3.29
N GLY A 141 -19.92 -9.84 -4.55
CA GLY A 141 -21.31 -9.96 -4.99
C GLY A 141 -22.19 -8.74 -4.70
N MET A 142 -21.65 -7.66 -4.12
CA MET A 142 -22.34 -6.38 -4.01
C MET A 142 -22.26 -5.61 -5.33
N ALA A 143 -23.43 -5.32 -5.92
CA ALA A 143 -23.52 -4.40 -7.05
C ALA A 143 -23.40 -2.96 -6.54
N LEU A 144 -22.27 -2.32 -6.84
CA LEU A 144 -22.01 -0.92 -6.57
C LEU A 144 -21.37 -0.30 -7.82
N GLU A 145 -21.81 0.90 -8.21
CA GLU A 145 -21.18 1.66 -9.28
C GLU A 145 -20.04 2.50 -8.70
N ASP A 146 -18.95 2.62 -9.46
CA ASP A 146 -17.82 3.46 -9.11
C ASP A 146 -18.16 4.95 -9.30
N ALA A 147 -17.29 5.84 -8.80
CA ALA A 147 -17.42 7.28 -8.95
C ALA A 147 -17.37 7.72 -10.42
N GLU A 148 -18.03 8.85 -10.73
CA GLU A 148 -17.98 9.46 -12.06
C GLU A 148 -16.52 9.75 -12.45
N GLY A 149 -16.10 9.28 -13.63
CA GLY A 149 -14.71 9.37 -14.10
C GLY A 149 -13.92 8.07 -14.02
N PHE A 150 -14.42 7.05 -13.31
CA PHE A 150 -13.81 5.71 -13.17
C PHE A 150 -14.51 4.63 -14.01
N ALA A 151 -14.95 4.99 -15.22
CA ALA A 151 -15.59 4.00 -16.09
C ALA A 151 -14.61 2.86 -16.43
N ALA A 152 -15.11 1.62 -16.41
CA ALA A 152 -14.32 0.44 -16.81
C ALA A 152 -13.66 0.69 -18.16
N LEU A 153 -12.33 0.66 -18.17
CA LEU A 153 -11.55 0.70 -19.40
C LEU A 153 -11.81 -0.62 -20.14
N GLY A 154 -11.71 -0.62 -21.48
CA GLY A 154 -12.17 -1.73 -22.31
C GLY A 154 -11.76 -3.12 -21.80
N LYS A 155 -12.66 -4.10 -21.93
CA LYS A 155 -12.45 -5.47 -21.43
C LYS A 155 -11.07 -6.01 -21.80
N MET A 156 -10.25 -6.34 -20.81
CA MET A 156 -9.17 -7.32 -21.01
C MET A 156 -9.84 -8.61 -21.49
N GLN A 157 -9.40 -9.12 -22.62
CA GLN A 157 -9.74 -10.51 -22.93
C GLN A 157 -8.86 -11.34 -22.00
N PRO A 158 -9.44 -12.17 -21.10
CA PRO A 158 -8.68 -13.22 -20.47
C PRO A 158 -7.94 -13.96 -21.58
N LEU A 159 -6.71 -14.43 -21.32
CA LEU A 159 -6.10 -15.40 -22.22
C LEU A 159 -7.02 -16.61 -22.26
N THR A 160 -7.89 -16.70 -23.28
CA THR A 160 -8.96 -17.68 -23.29
C THR A 160 -8.38 -19.08 -23.24
N VAL A 161 -8.92 -19.82 -22.28
CA VAL A 161 -8.50 -21.11 -21.76
C VAL A 161 -8.94 -22.22 -22.70
N ASP A 162 -8.10 -22.57 -23.67
CA ASP A 162 -8.11 -23.90 -24.32
C ASP A 162 -6.69 -24.48 -24.46
N ASP A 163 -5.65 -23.72 -24.11
CA ASP A 163 -4.24 -24.16 -24.15
C ASP A 163 -3.68 -24.16 -22.71
N PRO A 164 -3.18 -25.29 -22.19
CA PRO A 164 -2.50 -25.32 -20.89
C PRO A 164 -1.22 -24.48 -20.96
N GLN A 165 -1.34 -23.20 -20.64
CA GLN A 165 -0.19 -22.31 -20.54
C GLN A 165 0.74 -22.78 -19.43
N LEU A 166 2.04 -22.76 -19.72
CA LEU A 166 3.10 -23.06 -18.75
C LEU A 166 3.47 -21.82 -17.92
N THR A 167 3.10 -20.63 -18.39
CA THR A 167 3.33 -19.35 -17.72
C THR A 167 2.07 -18.89 -17.00
N ALA A 168 2.22 -18.27 -15.84
CA ALA A 168 1.12 -17.55 -15.21
C ALA A 168 0.64 -16.41 -16.11
N GLY A 169 -0.66 -16.16 -16.10
CA GLY A 169 -1.33 -15.10 -16.84
C GLY A 169 -2.43 -14.43 -15.99
N PRO A 170 -3.01 -13.33 -16.49
CA PRO A 170 -4.05 -12.60 -15.77
C PRO A 170 -5.30 -13.45 -15.57
N GLU A 171 -5.82 -13.46 -14.34
CA GLU A 171 -7.12 -14.03 -13.99
C GLU A 171 -8.14 -12.89 -13.78
N GLU A 172 -9.42 -13.16 -14.00
CA GLU A 172 -10.49 -12.16 -13.88
C GLU A 172 -11.10 -12.21 -12.47
N TRP A 173 -10.64 -11.32 -11.60
CA TRP A 173 -11.21 -11.05 -10.27
C TRP A 173 -11.86 -9.67 -10.21
N HIS A 174 -12.84 -9.45 -9.33
CA HIS A 174 -13.63 -8.19 -9.32
C HIS A 174 -13.61 -7.47 -7.97
N THR A 175 -13.27 -8.18 -6.90
CA THR A 175 -13.21 -7.67 -5.52
C THR A 175 -11.96 -8.21 -4.82
N VAL A 176 -11.53 -7.54 -3.74
CA VAL A 176 -10.40 -7.96 -2.91
C VAL A 176 -10.64 -9.37 -2.36
N GLY A 177 -11.84 -9.61 -1.85
CA GLY A 177 -12.31 -10.87 -1.29
C GLY A 177 -12.34 -11.99 -2.32
N HIS A 178 -12.71 -11.71 -3.56
CA HIS A 178 -12.62 -12.70 -4.63
C HIS A 178 -11.17 -13.10 -4.91
N LEU A 179 -10.26 -12.14 -5.04
CA LEU A 179 -8.83 -12.40 -5.24
C LEU A 179 -8.28 -13.30 -4.14
N TYR A 180 -8.49 -12.95 -2.87
CA TYR A 180 -7.97 -13.73 -1.74
C TYR A 180 -8.64 -15.10 -1.58
N ARG A 181 -9.93 -15.24 -1.88
CA ARG A 181 -10.58 -16.56 -1.90
C ARG A 181 -10.02 -17.46 -3.00
N GLY A 182 -9.67 -16.89 -4.15
CA GLY A 182 -8.96 -17.60 -5.21
C GLY A 182 -7.56 -18.05 -4.77
N ILE A 183 -6.82 -17.18 -4.08
CA ILE A 183 -5.51 -17.49 -3.49
C ILE A 183 -5.61 -18.61 -2.45
N GLU A 184 -6.59 -18.56 -1.54
CA GLU A 184 -6.84 -19.59 -0.54
C GLU A 184 -7.16 -20.96 -1.19
N ALA A 185 -8.06 -20.96 -2.18
CA ALA A 185 -8.40 -22.17 -2.94
C ALA A 185 -7.17 -22.73 -3.68
N GLY A 186 -6.34 -21.86 -4.25
CA GLY A 186 -5.08 -22.24 -4.90
C GLY A 186 -4.07 -22.84 -3.93
N LEU A 187 -3.90 -22.26 -2.75
CA LEU A 187 -3.08 -22.83 -1.67
C LEU A 187 -3.56 -24.24 -1.29
N ALA A 188 -4.85 -24.40 -1.02
CA ALA A 188 -5.43 -25.69 -0.68
C ALA A 188 -5.24 -26.74 -1.79
N HIS A 189 -5.42 -26.34 -3.06
CA HIS A 189 -5.19 -27.20 -4.21
C HIS A 189 -3.74 -27.66 -4.31
N LEU A 190 -2.77 -26.75 -4.17
CA LEU A 190 -1.35 -27.11 -4.21
C LEU A 190 -0.94 -27.98 -3.03
N VAL A 191 -1.54 -27.79 -1.84
CA VAL A 191 -1.30 -28.62 -0.66
C VAL A 191 -1.84 -30.03 -0.87
N ASP A 192 -3.05 -30.19 -1.44
CA ASP A 192 -3.59 -31.50 -1.80
C ASP A 192 -2.69 -32.23 -2.81
N ARG A 193 -2.16 -31.48 -3.79
CA ARG A 193 -1.33 -32.03 -4.88
C ARG A 193 0.09 -32.40 -4.46
N TYR A 194 0.76 -31.54 -3.67
CA TYR A 194 2.20 -31.68 -3.38
C TYR A 194 2.49 -32.03 -1.91
N GLY A 195 1.51 -31.89 -1.02
CA GLY A 195 1.69 -31.94 0.43
C GLY A 195 2.14 -30.59 0.99
N GLU A 196 1.71 -30.29 2.22
CA GLU A 196 1.92 -28.99 2.87
C GLU A 196 3.40 -28.60 2.98
N ALA A 197 4.26 -29.52 3.41
CA ALA A 197 5.70 -29.28 3.52
C ALA A 197 6.38 -28.98 2.17
N ALA A 198 5.79 -29.39 1.05
CA ALA A 198 6.30 -29.08 -0.28
C ALA A 198 5.76 -27.74 -0.80
N VAL A 199 4.66 -27.21 -0.22
CA VAL A 199 4.11 -25.89 -0.54
C VAL A 199 4.78 -24.82 0.30
N PHE A 200 4.87 -25.00 1.61
CA PHE A 200 5.42 -24.03 2.56
C PHE A 200 6.93 -24.27 2.75
N ILE A 201 7.71 -23.82 1.75
CA ILE A 201 9.16 -24.06 1.65
C ILE A 201 10.01 -22.83 2.03
N GLY A 202 9.35 -21.74 2.41
CA GLY A 202 9.97 -20.50 2.83
C GLY A 202 10.83 -20.64 4.08
N PRO A 203 11.86 -19.80 4.27
CA PRO A 203 12.57 -19.74 5.55
C PRO A 203 11.60 -19.29 6.65
N SER A 204 11.48 -20.06 7.74
CA SER A 204 10.57 -19.74 8.85
C SER A 204 10.84 -18.39 9.54
N LYS A 205 12.03 -17.83 9.35
CA LYS A 205 12.41 -16.51 9.86
C LYS A 205 12.03 -15.36 8.93
N ALA A 206 11.77 -15.62 7.65
CA ALA A 206 11.42 -14.61 6.66
C ALA A 206 9.94 -14.21 6.80
N GLN A 207 9.54 -13.79 8.00
CA GLN A 207 8.17 -13.47 8.37
C GLN A 207 8.17 -12.16 9.18
N ALA A 208 7.22 -11.28 8.86
CA ALA A 208 6.89 -10.15 9.71
C ALA A 208 5.89 -10.60 10.77
N THR A 209 6.14 -10.25 12.03
CA THR A 209 5.34 -10.76 13.15
C THR A 209 5.05 -9.67 14.19
N THR A 210 4.08 -9.93 15.05
CA THR A 210 3.66 -9.05 16.14
C THR A 210 4.80 -8.67 17.09
N GLU A 211 5.79 -9.53 17.29
CA GLU A 211 6.94 -9.26 18.17
C GLU A 211 7.75 -8.04 17.71
N VAL A 212 7.76 -7.76 16.41
CA VAL A 212 8.54 -6.68 15.81
C VAL A 212 7.66 -5.49 15.42
N PHE A 213 6.46 -5.76 14.90
CA PHE A 213 5.56 -4.73 14.36
C PHE A 213 4.43 -4.33 15.29
N GLU A 214 4.21 -5.06 16.38
CA GLU A 214 3.23 -4.77 17.45
C GLU A 214 1.76 -4.78 16.98
N TRP A 215 1.47 -5.47 15.86
CA TRP A 215 0.11 -5.76 15.39
C TRP A 215 -0.30 -7.16 15.84
N PRO A 216 -1.31 -7.32 16.71
CA PRO A 216 -1.76 -8.63 17.19
C PRO A 216 -2.13 -9.62 16.08
N GLN A 217 -2.67 -9.12 14.98
CA GLN A 217 -3.10 -9.92 13.82
C GLN A 217 -1.95 -10.34 12.91
N LEU A 218 -0.78 -9.68 13.00
CA LEU A 218 0.39 -10.01 12.17
C LEU A 218 1.09 -11.24 12.74
N THR A 219 0.66 -12.40 12.28
CA THR A 219 1.20 -13.70 12.70
C THR A 219 2.03 -14.32 11.57
N ALA A 220 3.00 -15.17 11.95
CA ALA A 220 3.79 -15.90 10.98
C ALA A 220 2.91 -16.91 10.22
N VAL A 221 3.15 -17.00 8.91
CA VAL A 221 2.55 -17.99 8.01
C VAL A 221 3.55 -19.11 7.79
N THR A 222 3.20 -20.32 8.18
CA THR A 222 4.07 -21.51 8.12
C THR A 222 3.41 -22.73 7.50
N ASP A 223 2.10 -22.68 7.29
CA ASP A 223 1.25 -23.79 6.88
C ASP A 223 -0.07 -23.25 6.28
N LEU A 224 -0.92 -24.15 5.79
CA LEU A 224 -2.19 -23.77 5.16
C LEU A 224 -3.13 -23.08 6.16
N GLU A 225 -3.18 -23.56 7.40
CA GLU A 225 -4.04 -23.00 8.44
C GLU A 225 -3.68 -21.54 8.77
N SER A 226 -2.40 -21.25 8.96
CA SER A 226 -1.92 -19.88 9.20
C SER A 226 -2.09 -18.98 7.97
N ALA A 227 -1.94 -19.51 6.75
CA ALA A 227 -2.22 -18.76 5.53
C ALA A 227 -3.71 -18.40 5.40
N SER A 228 -4.61 -19.36 5.64
CA SER A 228 -6.06 -19.13 5.65
C SER A 228 -6.47 -18.08 6.70
N ARG A 229 -5.90 -18.14 7.90
CA ARG A 229 -6.15 -17.11 8.94
C ARG A 229 -5.66 -15.73 8.54
N ALA A 230 -4.50 -15.64 7.88
CA ALA A 230 -4.00 -14.37 7.35
C ALA A 230 -4.95 -13.78 6.29
N ILE A 231 -5.45 -14.63 5.40
CA ILE A 231 -6.44 -14.25 4.37
C ILE A 231 -7.76 -13.80 5.01
N GLU A 232 -8.26 -14.54 6.00
CA GLU A 232 -9.49 -14.19 6.72
C GLU A 232 -9.38 -12.80 7.36
N VAL A 233 -8.24 -12.50 8.01
CA VAL A 233 -7.98 -11.16 8.58
C VAL A 233 -8.08 -10.06 7.52
N ILE A 234 -7.48 -10.26 6.34
CA ILE A 234 -7.49 -9.26 5.26
C ILE A 234 -8.91 -9.02 4.77
N VAL A 235 -9.64 -10.09 4.46
CA VAL A 235 -11.01 -10.01 3.92
C VAL A 235 -11.98 -9.43 4.94
N GLU A 236 -11.89 -9.84 6.22
CA GLU A 236 -12.76 -9.31 7.28
C GLU A 236 -12.51 -7.83 7.56
N GLN A 237 -11.26 -7.36 7.48
CA GLN A 237 -10.96 -5.95 7.72
C GLN A 237 -11.35 -5.07 6.53
N GLY A 238 -11.12 -5.51 5.29
CA GLY A 238 -11.51 -4.78 4.08
C GLY A 238 -13.03 -4.74 3.87
N GLU A 239 -13.62 -5.92 3.60
CA GLU A 239 -15.02 -6.04 3.17
C GLU A 239 -15.98 -6.33 4.33
N GLY A 240 -15.49 -6.94 5.41
CA GLY A 240 -16.31 -7.42 6.52
C GLY A 240 -16.69 -8.89 6.40
N ALA A 241 -16.96 -9.54 7.54
CA ALA A 241 -17.59 -10.85 7.55
C ALA A 241 -18.99 -10.76 6.93
N ARG A 242 -19.52 -11.83 6.32
CA ARG A 242 -20.84 -11.85 5.65
C ARG A 242 -21.97 -11.31 6.57
N GLY A 243 -22.27 -10.01 6.45
CA GLY A 243 -23.32 -9.33 7.22
C GLY A 243 -22.84 -8.42 8.37
N ASP A 244 -21.53 -8.33 8.65
CA ASP A 244 -20.94 -7.44 9.67
C ASP A 244 -19.82 -6.57 9.05
N TRP A 245 -20.22 -5.71 8.10
CA TRP A 245 -19.33 -4.79 7.38
C TRP A 245 -19.20 -3.43 8.05
N VAL A 246 -19.92 -3.15 9.13
CA VAL A 246 -19.97 -1.81 9.73
C VAL A 246 -18.59 -1.34 10.21
N ASN A 247 -17.77 -2.28 10.70
CA ASN A 247 -16.42 -1.99 11.21
C ASN A 247 -15.32 -2.26 10.17
N SER A 248 -15.66 -2.75 8.97
CA SER A 248 -14.71 -2.96 7.89
C SER A 248 -14.35 -1.64 7.20
N HIS A 249 -13.40 -1.67 6.27
CA HIS A 249 -13.01 -0.49 5.50
C HIS A 249 -14.22 0.06 4.73
N PHE A 250 -14.99 -0.81 4.08
CA PHE A 250 -16.25 -0.45 3.43
C PHE A 250 -17.19 0.33 4.37
N GLY A 251 -17.47 -0.20 5.56
CA GLY A 251 -18.37 0.45 6.53
C GLY A 251 -17.83 1.78 7.05
N LYS A 252 -16.51 1.87 7.29
CA LYS A 252 -15.85 3.13 7.67
C LYS A 252 -16.00 4.19 6.57
N PHE A 253 -15.79 3.83 5.31
CA PHE A 253 -15.94 4.77 4.19
C PHE A 253 -17.40 5.19 3.98
N VAL A 254 -18.37 4.27 4.14
CA VAL A 254 -19.80 4.61 4.17
C VAL A 254 -20.08 5.65 5.25
N GLY A 255 -19.62 5.42 6.49
CA GLY A 255 -19.84 6.35 7.60
C GLY A 255 -19.21 7.73 7.37
N ILE A 256 -18.01 7.77 6.78
CA ILE A 256 -17.36 9.05 6.41
C ILE A 256 -18.16 9.76 5.31
N LEU A 257 -18.62 9.04 4.28
CA LEU A 257 -19.41 9.61 3.19
C LEU A 257 -20.74 10.18 3.69
N GLU A 258 -21.45 9.46 4.55
CA GLU A 258 -22.70 9.95 5.15
C GLU A 258 -22.49 11.24 5.95
N ASP A 259 -21.47 11.31 6.80
CA ASP A 259 -21.16 12.51 7.59
C ASP A 259 -20.69 13.66 6.69
N TYR A 260 -19.86 13.39 5.68
CA TYR A 260 -19.44 14.36 4.67
C TYR A 260 -20.64 14.97 3.94
N LEU A 261 -21.58 14.13 3.47
CA LEU A 261 -22.79 14.58 2.77
C LEU A 261 -23.70 15.41 3.68
N ALA A 262 -23.80 15.06 4.97
CA ALA A 262 -24.54 15.85 5.94
C ALA A 262 -23.93 17.24 6.16
N VAL A 263 -22.60 17.34 6.26
CA VAL A 263 -21.90 18.63 6.36
C VAL A 263 -22.10 19.46 5.08
N ARG A 264 -21.96 18.85 3.90
CA ARG A 264 -22.18 19.50 2.59
C ARG A 264 -23.62 19.97 2.39
N ALA A 265 -24.60 19.24 2.90
CA ALA A 265 -26.00 19.65 2.83
C ALA A 265 -26.27 20.90 3.69
N ALA A 266 -25.56 21.05 4.80
CA ALA A 266 -25.63 22.25 5.65
C ALA A 266 -24.83 23.43 5.09
N ASP A 267 -23.69 23.17 4.44
CA ASP A 267 -22.84 24.15 3.79
C ASP A 267 -22.36 23.64 2.41
N PRO A 268 -23.05 24.01 1.33
CA PRO A 268 -22.68 23.61 -0.03
C PRO A 268 -21.34 24.18 -0.53
N SER A 269 -20.74 25.12 0.20
CA SER A 269 -19.42 25.70 -0.11
C SER A 269 -18.27 25.00 0.63
N PHE A 270 -18.59 24.03 1.50
CA PHE A 270 -17.61 23.31 2.29
C PHE A 270 -16.68 22.47 1.40
N GLU A 271 -15.39 22.79 1.44
CA GLU A 271 -14.32 22.07 0.76
C GLU A 271 -13.29 21.59 1.80
N PRO A 272 -13.28 20.28 2.17
CA PRO A 272 -12.41 19.73 3.20
C PRO A 272 -10.96 19.53 2.75
N ALA A 273 -10.73 19.41 1.45
CA ALA A 273 -9.41 19.17 0.88
C ALA A 273 -8.83 20.44 0.26
N ARG A 274 -7.50 20.48 0.18
CA ARG A 274 -6.75 21.39 -0.68
C ARG A 274 -6.99 21.01 -2.14
N ALA A 275 -6.81 21.96 -3.06
CA ALA A 275 -6.96 21.74 -4.50
C ALA A 275 -5.75 21.00 -5.11
N VAL A 276 -5.43 19.84 -4.54
CA VAL A 276 -4.29 19.01 -4.91
C VAL A 276 -4.48 18.44 -6.32
N LEU A 277 -3.39 18.33 -7.09
CA LEU A 277 -3.33 17.61 -8.36
C LEU A 277 -2.39 16.40 -8.23
N PRO A 278 -2.72 15.27 -8.87
CA PRO A 278 -1.74 14.23 -9.11
C PRO A 278 -0.71 14.79 -10.08
N VAL A 279 0.54 14.87 -9.64
CA VAL A 279 1.62 15.53 -10.39
C VAL A 279 2.82 14.62 -10.52
N PHE A 280 3.62 14.86 -11.55
CA PHE A 280 4.80 14.08 -11.85
C PHE A 280 6.06 14.93 -11.87
N LEU A 281 7.18 14.34 -11.47
CA LEU A 281 8.51 14.97 -11.62
C LEU A 281 8.99 14.93 -13.07
N ARG A 282 8.57 13.89 -13.82
CA ARG A 282 8.93 13.61 -15.21
C ARG A 282 7.75 12.94 -15.89
N GLN A 283 7.62 13.10 -17.20
CA GLN A 283 6.54 12.43 -17.95
C GLN A 283 6.71 10.90 -17.86
N PRO A 284 5.73 10.16 -17.33
CA PRO A 284 5.73 8.71 -17.37
C PRO A 284 5.60 8.20 -18.81
N PRO A 285 6.17 7.02 -19.14
CA PRO A 285 6.11 6.46 -20.49
C PRO A 285 4.68 6.06 -20.93
N ASP A 286 3.80 5.83 -19.96
CA ASP A 286 2.45 5.27 -20.10
C ASP A 286 1.33 6.28 -19.78
N VAL A 287 1.68 7.56 -19.63
CA VAL A 287 0.72 8.65 -19.40
C VAL A 287 0.82 9.69 -20.51
N ASP A 288 -0.24 9.78 -21.32
CA ASP A 288 -0.31 10.69 -22.48
C ASP A 288 -0.28 12.17 -22.07
N GLU A 289 -1.01 12.54 -21.01
CA GLU A 289 -1.12 13.91 -20.50
C GLU A 289 -0.75 13.97 -19.01
N ALA A 290 0.54 14.17 -18.73
CA ALA A 290 1.05 14.29 -17.36
C ALA A 290 1.08 15.76 -16.88
N VAL A 291 0.56 16.03 -15.69
CA VAL A 291 0.75 17.32 -15.01
C VAL A 291 2.14 17.33 -14.37
N LEU A 292 3.06 18.12 -14.93
CA LEU A 292 4.40 18.26 -14.39
C LEU A 292 4.48 19.37 -13.34
N ILE A 293 5.29 19.15 -12.30
CA ILE A 293 5.57 20.18 -11.30
C ILE A 293 6.49 21.25 -11.91
N GLU A 294 6.01 22.48 -12.07
CA GLU A 294 6.80 23.58 -12.64
C GLU A 294 7.62 24.30 -11.56
N ASP A 295 7.04 24.47 -10.35
CA ASP A 295 7.71 25.14 -9.23
C ASP A 295 8.98 24.38 -8.80
N ALA A 296 10.11 25.08 -8.79
CA ALA A 296 11.41 24.47 -8.55
C ALA A 296 11.56 23.93 -7.12
N LEU A 297 10.98 24.61 -6.13
CA LEU A 297 11.05 24.18 -4.75
C LEU A 297 10.11 22.99 -4.52
N THR A 298 8.89 23.02 -5.06
CA THR A 298 7.95 21.90 -5.03
C THR A 298 8.54 20.64 -5.65
N ARG A 299 9.27 20.75 -6.78
CA ARG A 299 9.98 19.61 -7.38
C ARG A 299 10.96 18.95 -6.42
N ARG A 300 11.74 19.73 -5.67
CA ARG A 300 12.72 19.19 -4.70
C ARG A 300 12.03 18.51 -3.51
N VAL A 301 10.90 19.05 -3.05
CA VAL A 301 10.10 18.44 -1.97
C VAL A 301 9.45 17.13 -2.44
N ALA A 302 8.90 17.10 -3.67
CA ALA A 302 8.34 15.89 -4.26
C ALA A 302 9.40 14.80 -4.50
N ASP A 303 10.60 15.18 -4.96
CA ASP A 303 11.73 14.26 -5.13
C ASP A 303 12.19 13.67 -3.78
N LEU A 304 12.28 14.50 -2.72
CA LEU A 304 12.53 14.01 -1.36
C LEU A 304 11.43 13.04 -0.90
N PHE A 305 10.15 13.32 -1.17
CA PHE A 305 9.04 12.43 -0.82
C PHE A 305 9.18 11.06 -1.51
N ASN A 306 9.36 11.06 -2.83
CA ASN A 306 9.51 9.82 -3.61
C ASN A 306 10.74 9.03 -3.16
N ALA A 307 11.86 9.70 -2.86
CA ALA A 307 13.08 9.04 -2.43
C ALA A 307 13.00 8.47 -1.01
N VAL A 308 12.29 9.13 -0.07
CA VAL A 308 11.97 8.58 1.25
C VAL A 308 11.07 7.36 1.12
N TYR A 309 10.04 7.45 0.28
CA TYR A 309 9.12 6.37 -0.02
C TYR A 309 9.85 5.14 -0.59
N GLU A 310 10.75 5.33 -1.56
CA GLU A 310 11.55 4.24 -2.13
C GLU A 310 12.44 3.57 -1.06
N VAL A 311 13.02 4.34 -0.13
CA VAL A 311 13.81 3.78 0.99
C VAL A 311 12.93 2.95 1.94
N VAL A 312 11.67 3.34 2.16
CA VAL A 312 10.71 2.54 2.93
C VAL A 312 10.49 1.17 2.25
N LEU A 313 10.31 1.14 0.92
CA LEU A 313 10.16 -0.12 0.17
C LEU A 313 11.43 -0.98 0.21
N GLN A 314 12.61 -0.37 0.07
CA GLN A 314 13.89 -1.06 0.15
C GLN A 314 14.14 -1.69 1.52
N LEU A 315 13.80 -0.98 2.60
CA LEU A 315 13.94 -1.48 3.97
C LEU A 315 12.98 -2.64 4.24
N GLN A 316 11.73 -2.55 3.79
CA GLN A 316 10.76 -3.64 3.92
C GLN A 316 11.19 -4.86 3.12
N SER A 317 11.59 -4.69 1.86
CA SER A 317 12.15 -5.76 1.04
C SER A 317 13.34 -6.41 1.75
N ARG A 318 14.28 -5.61 2.27
CA ARG A 318 15.44 -6.12 3.01
C ARG A 318 15.06 -6.89 4.27
N TYR A 319 14.03 -6.44 4.99
CA TYR A 319 13.53 -7.13 6.17
C TYR A 319 13.07 -8.55 5.82
N PHE A 320 12.38 -8.75 4.69
CA PHE A 320 11.91 -10.07 4.27
C PHE A 320 13.00 -10.95 3.64
N VAL A 321 13.94 -10.37 2.89
CA VAL A 321 15.07 -11.12 2.27
C VAL A 321 16.35 -11.14 3.12
N HIS A 322 16.22 -10.92 4.43
CA HIS A 322 17.36 -10.86 5.32
C HIS A 322 18.14 -12.18 5.33
N HIS A 323 19.46 -12.08 5.49
CA HIS A 323 20.34 -13.23 5.55
C HIS A 323 21.58 -12.89 6.37
N GLY A 324 21.65 -13.45 7.57
CA GLY A 324 22.73 -13.24 8.52
C GLY A 324 22.55 -12.04 9.44
N GLU A 325 21.50 -11.22 9.27
CA GLU A 325 21.12 -10.21 10.26
C GLU A 325 20.88 -10.80 11.65
N THR A 326 21.32 -10.07 12.67
CA THR A 326 21.00 -10.34 14.07
C THR A 326 19.58 -9.87 14.42
N PRO A 327 18.96 -10.34 15.52
CA PRO A 327 17.66 -9.82 15.97
C PRO A 327 17.64 -8.30 16.13
N GLU A 328 18.70 -7.71 16.69
CA GLU A 328 18.80 -6.26 16.88
C GLU A 328 18.89 -5.50 15.54
N GLU A 329 19.52 -6.10 14.54
CA GLU A 329 19.59 -5.58 13.18
C GLU A 329 18.22 -5.63 12.49
N LEU A 330 17.48 -6.73 12.62
CA LEU A 330 16.11 -6.85 12.11
C LEU A 330 15.17 -5.85 12.77
N GLU A 331 15.28 -5.68 14.08
CA GLU A 331 14.51 -4.70 14.82
C GLU A 331 14.85 -3.26 14.38
N THR A 332 16.11 -2.99 14.03
CA THR A 332 16.51 -1.70 13.46
C THR A 332 15.88 -1.47 12.09
N LEU A 333 15.86 -2.47 11.20
CA LEU A 333 15.18 -2.38 9.89
C LEU A 333 13.69 -2.05 10.10
N ALA A 334 12.99 -2.83 10.93
CA ALA A 334 11.56 -2.66 11.15
C ALA A 334 11.22 -1.33 11.83
N LYS A 335 11.95 -0.94 12.89
CA LYS A 335 11.76 0.36 13.55
C LYS A 335 11.99 1.53 12.58
N THR A 336 12.99 1.42 11.71
CA THR A 336 13.27 2.47 10.72
C THR A 336 12.10 2.61 9.75
N VAL A 337 11.52 1.51 9.24
CA VAL A 337 10.31 1.54 8.41
C VAL A 337 9.16 2.23 9.16
N LYS A 338 8.83 1.77 10.38
CA LYS A 338 7.75 2.34 11.21
C LYS A 338 7.92 3.85 11.42
N HIS A 339 9.15 4.29 11.69
CA HIS A 339 9.44 5.69 11.98
C HIS A 339 9.53 6.56 10.73
N LEU A 340 10.00 6.05 9.59
CA LEU A 340 9.91 6.76 8.31
C LEU A 340 8.45 7.06 7.97
N MET A 341 7.54 6.10 8.15
CA MET A 341 6.11 6.33 7.91
C MET A 341 5.52 7.32 8.92
N ASN A 342 5.74 7.11 10.22
CA ASN A 342 5.08 7.90 11.28
C ASN A 342 5.67 9.30 11.51
N TRP A 343 6.98 9.47 11.32
CA TRP A 343 7.70 10.70 11.70
C TRP A 343 8.27 11.47 10.52
N VAL A 344 8.30 10.89 9.32
CA VAL A 344 8.76 11.58 8.10
C VAL A 344 7.61 11.71 7.12
N MET A 345 7.13 10.61 6.52
CA MET A 345 6.13 10.67 5.44
C MET A 345 4.80 11.28 5.88
N ARG A 346 4.31 10.95 7.09
CA ARG A 346 3.08 11.55 7.66
C ARG A 346 3.08 13.08 7.64
N TYR A 347 4.25 13.70 7.82
CA TYR A 347 4.39 15.16 7.87
C TYR A 347 4.88 15.74 6.55
N LEU A 348 5.67 14.98 5.77
CA LEU A 348 6.17 15.40 4.47
C LEU A 348 5.04 15.48 3.42
N GLY A 349 4.06 14.56 3.47
CA GLY A 349 2.90 14.59 2.60
C GLY A 349 2.12 15.91 2.69
N PRO A 350 1.66 16.33 3.89
CA PRO A 350 0.97 17.62 4.06
C PRO A 350 1.81 18.85 3.75
N VAL A 351 3.14 18.76 3.88
CA VAL A 351 4.04 19.84 3.41
C VAL A 351 3.95 19.94 1.90
N LEU A 352 4.06 18.84 1.16
CA LEU A 352 3.96 18.82 -0.30
C LEU A 352 2.59 19.31 -0.79
N THR A 353 1.49 18.86 -0.17
CA THR A 353 0.12 19.26 -0.58
C THR A 353 -0.22 20.71 -0.31
N ALA A 354 0.62 21.46 0.40
CA ALA A 354 0.50 22.91 0.56
C ALA A 354 1.31 23.72 -0.48
N ARG A 355 2.10 23.05 -1.33
CA ARG A 355 2.99 23.70 -2.28
C ARG A 355 2.34 23.87 -3.66
N PRO A 356 2.56 24.99 -4.36
CA PRO A 356 1.98 25.19 -5.67
C PRO A 356 2.57 24.22 -6.70
N VAL A 357 1.75 23.78 -7.66
CA VAL A 357 2.26 23.04 -8.83
C VAL A 357 3.11 23.96 -9.70
N GLY A 358 2.61 25.18 -9.96
CA GLY A 358 3.33 26.24 -10.63
C GLY A 358 2.45 27.21 -11.41
N PRO A 359 3.05 28.14 -12.18
CA PRO A 359 2.34 29.23 -12.84
C PRO A 359 1.19 28.82 -13.75
N SER A 360 1.28 27.68 -14.44
CA SER A 360 0.22 27.20 -15.35
C SER A 360 -1.01 26.66 -14.62
N TYR A 361 -0.91 26.43 -13.31
CA TYR A 361 -1.96 25.83 -12.48
C TYR A 361 -2.28 26.71 -11.26
N PRO A 362 -2.81 27.94 -11.48
CA PRO A 362 -3.05 28.89 -10.41
C PRO A 362 -4.01 28.31 -9.35
N GLY A 363 -3.61 28.40 -8.08
CA GLY A 363 -4.39 27.89 -6.94
C GLY A 363 -4.37 26.38 -6.76
N ARG A 364 -3.68 25.61 -7.62
CA ARG A 364 -3.52 24.16 -7.47
C ARG A 364 -2.24 23.82 -6.73
N THR A 365 -2.30 22.79 -5.89
CA THR A 365 -1.15 22.30 -5.13
C THR A 365 -0.72 20.90 -5.55
N ALA A 366 0.52 20.53 -5.24
CA ALA A 366 1.14 19.28 -5.66
C ALA A 366 0.83 18.13 -4.69
N GLY A 367 0.34 17.00 -5.21
CA GLY A 367 0.18 15.77 -4.44
C GLY A 367 1.40 14.85 -4.53
N PRO A 368 1.63 13.99 -3.53
CA PRO A 368 2.66 12.95 -3.63
C PRO A 368 2.28 11.92 -4.69
N ALA A 369 3.14 11.71 -5.68
CA ALA A 369 2.90 10.73 -6.75
C ALA A 369 3.20 9.28 -6.34
N PHE A 370 3.88 9.07 -5.20
CA PHE A 370 4.38 7.77 -4.76
C PHE A 370 5.15 7.04 -5.89
N GLU A 371 5.96 7.81 -6.62
CA GLU A 371 6.64 7.33 -7.80
C GLU A 371 7.79 6.39 -7.41
N ILE A 372 7.78 5.18 -7.96
CA ILE A 372 8.92 4.27 -7.94
C ILE A 372 9.72 4.54 -9.22
N VAL A 373 10.94 5.05 -9.07
CA VAL A 373 11.83 5.35 -10.20
C VAL A 373 12.18 4.03 -10.90
N ARG A 374 12.03 3.99 -12.23
CA ARG A 374 12.34 2.80 -13.04
C ARG A 374 13.76 2.84 -13.65
N PRO A 375 14.50 1.72 -13.63
CA PRO A 375 14.16 0.45 -12.98
C PRO A 375 14.16 0.59 -11.44
N ALA A 376 13.20 -0.05 -10.78
CA ALA A 376 13.12 -0.07 -9.32
C ALA A 376 14.42 -0.66 -8.77
N PHE A 377 15.03 0.02 -7.80
CA PHE A 377 16.29 -0.40 -7.22
C PHE A 377 16.07 -1.01 -5.83
N PHE A 378 16.03 -2.34 -5.74
CA PHE A 378 16.03 -3.06 -4.47
C PHE A 378 17.44 -3.55 -4.10
N VAL A 379 17.77 -3.53 -2.81
CA VAL A 379 19.11 -3.88 -2.32
C VAL A 379 19.36 -5.40 -2.36
N LEU A 380 20.60 -5.80 -2.64
CA LEU A 380 21.00 -7.21 -2.73
C LEU A 380 20.78 -7.98 -1.41
N PRO A 381 20.69 -9.32 -1.47
CA PRO A 381 20.62 -10.17 -0.27
C PRO A 381 21.91 -10.13 0.59
N HIS A 382 23.01 -9.62 0.05
CA HIS A 382 24.30 -9.49 0.72
C HIS A 382 24.27 -8.40 1.80
N ARG A 383 24.16 -8.82 3.07
CA ARG A 383 23.97 -7.96 4.24
C ARG A 383 24.88 -6.73 4.29
N GLU A 384 26.19 -6.87 4.09
CA GLU A 384 27.10 -5.73 4.21
C GLU A 384 26.86 -4.64 3.15
N ALA A 385 26.69 -5.04 1.89
CA ALA A 385 26.42 -4.12 0.79
C ALA A 385 25.07 -3.42 0.96
N ALA A 386 24.02 -4.18 1.28
CA ALA A 386 22.68 -3.65 1.49
C ALA A 386 22.64 -2.59 2.61
N TRP A 387 23.27 -2.87 3.76
CA TRP A 387 23.29 -1.96 4.89
C TRP A 387 24.10 -0.68 4.62
N LYS A 388 25.19 -0.76 3.84
CA LYS A 388 25.94 0.43 3.42
C LYS A 388 25.09 1.34 2.54
N ILE A 389 24.39 0.77 1.55
CA ILE A 389 23.50 1.50 0.64
C ILE A 389 22.35 2.15 1.43
N LEU A 390 21.66 1.40 2.29
CA LEU A 390 20.54 1.93 3.09
C LEU A 390 20.99 3.09 3.99
N ARG A 391 22.15 2.96 4.65
CA ARG A 391 22.76 4.04 5.43
C ARG A 391 23.05 5.28 4.58
N GLU A 392 23.66 5.10 3.41
CA GLU A 392 24.01 6.19 2.48
C GLU A 392 22.78 6.93 1.99
N ARG A 393 21.73 6.18 1.62
CA ARG A 393 20.45 6.78 1.22
C ARG A 393 19.83 7.56 2.37
N LEU A 394 19.70 7.00 3.56
CA LEU A 394 19.15 7.71 4.73
C LEU A 394 19.93 8.99 5.06
N ALA A 395 21.27 8.94 5.02
CA ALA A 395 22.11 10.11 5.27
C ALA A 395 21.91 11.19 4.19
N THR A 396 21.90 10.80 2.92
CA THR A 396 21.68 11.71 1.79
C THR A 396 20.31 12.40 1.89
N LEU A 397 19.26 11.65 2.22
CA LEU A 397 17.92 12.20 2.41
C LEU A 397 17.87 13.17 3.60
N GLY A 398 18.59 12.87 4.70
CA GLY A 398 18.73 13.78 5.82
C GLY A 398 19.42 15.10 5.43
N ASP A 399 20.49 15.03 4.64
CA ASP A 399 21.20 16.22 4.15
C ASP A 399 20.31 17.08 3.24
N VAL A 400 19.57 16.46 2.32
CA VAL A 400 18.62 17.15 1.44
C VAL A 400 17.47 17.78 2.24
N ALA A 401 16.89 17.05 3.19
CA ALA A 401 15.84 17.58 4.06
C ALA A 401 16.33 18.78 4.89
N ASN A 402 17.56 18.72 5.41
CA ASN A 402 18.17 19.81 6.16
C ASN A 402 18.41 21.05 5.28
N GLN A 403 18.86 20.86 4.03
CA GLN A 403 19.01 21.96 3.09
C GLN A 403 17.66 22.62 2.76
N LEU A 404 16.63 21.81 2.49
CA LEU A 404 15.29 22.32 2.21
C LEU A 404 14.66 23.02 3.41
N ALA A 405 15.00 22.62 4.64
CA ALA A 405 14.51 23.28 5.85
C ALA A 405 14.96 24.75 5.99
N GLY A 406 15.99 25.17 5.24
CA GLY A 406 16.42 26.57 5.18
C GLY A 406 15.58 27.44 4.24
N GLU A 407 14.69 26.86 3.45
CA GLU A 407 13.81 27.58 2.53
C GLU A 407 12.54 28.05 3.26
N PRO A 408 12.01 29.26 2.97
CA PRO A 408 10.84 29.79 3.64
C PRO A 408 9.61 28.87 3.52
N GLY A 409 9.00 28.54 4.65
CA GLY A 409 7.81 27.68 4.73
C GLY A 409 8.10 26.18 4.70
N LEU A 410 9.38 25.77 4.77
CA LEU A 410 9.82 24.37 4.85
C LEU A 410 10.54 24.05 6.18
N GLU A 411 10.45 24.92 7.19
CA GLU A 411 11.17 24.80 8.45
C GLU A 411 10.84 23.48 9.19
N ALA A 412 9.63 22.94 8.98
CA ALA A 412 9.21 21.65 9.51
C ALA A 412 10.09 20.47 9.06
N LEU A 413 10.81 20.59 7.94
CA LEU A 413 11.71 19.55 7.45
C LEU A 413 12.95 19.34 8.33
N ALA A 414 13.31 20.30 9.19
CA ALA A 414 14.47 20.17 10.09
C ALA A 414 14.33 19.00 11.08
N GLY A 415 13.12 18.79 11.61
CA GLY A 415 12.82 17.64 12.47
C GLY A 415 12.94 16.31 11.71
N MET A 416 12.48 16.29 10.46
CA MET A 416 12.57 15.10 9.60
C MET A 416 14.02 14.79 9.22
N ALA A 417 14.84 15.81 8.94
CA ALA A 417 16.26 15.67 8.69
C ALA A 417 16.98 15.02 9.88
N THR A 418 16.69 15.51 11.10
CA THR A 418 17.23 14.95 12.34
C THR A 418 16.89 13.46 12.48
N ASN A 419 15.64 13.07 12.20
CA ASN A 419 15.21 11.68 12.22
C ASN A 419 15.97 10.82 11.19
N LEU A 420 16.09 11.29 9.95
CA LEU A 420 16.80 10.59 8.86
C LEU A 420 18.29 10.38 9.18
N HIS A 421 18.96 11.41 9.72
CA HIS A 421 20.35 11.30 10.19
C HIS A 421 20.49 10.34 11.37
N SER A 422 19.52 10.33 12.30
CA SER A 422 19.50 9.37 13.40
C SER A 422 19.42 7.93 12.89
N PHE A 423 18.51 7.65 11.95
CA PHE A 423 18.38 6.32 11.35
C PHE A 423 19.67 5.91 10.63
N ALA A 424 20.27 6.80 9.84
CA ALA A 424 21.59 6.55 9.25
C ALA A 424 22.67 6.26 10.30
N GLY A 425 22.62 6.96 11.43
CA GLY A 425 23.48 6.73 12.60
C GLY A 425 23.33 5.33 13.19
N ASP A 426 22.10 4.80 13.26
CA ASP A 426 21.82 3.45 13.76
C ASP A 426 22.44 2.38 12.86
N PHE A 427 22.27 2.52 11.54
CA PHE A 427 22.90 1.61 10.56
C PHE A 427 24.43 1.67 10.63
N ARG A 428 25.00 2.87 10.79
CA ARG A 428 26.44 3.04 10.97
C ARG A 428 26.96 2.28 12.19
N ARG A 429 26.27 2.37 13.34
CA ARG A 429 26.68 1.65 14.56
C ARG A 429 26.73 0.13 14.35
N HIS A 430 25.73 -0.43 13.65
CA HIS A 430 25.72 -1.85 13.30
C HIS A 430 26.87 -2.24 12.36
N LEU A 431 27.17 -1.41 11.35
CA LEU A 431 28.29 -1.63 10.44
C LEU A 431 29.66 -1.56 11.15
N GLU A 432 29.84 -0.60 12.06
CA GLU A 432 31.06 -0.45 12.86
C GLU A 432 31.23 -1.62 13.85
N ALA A 433 30.15 -2.03 14.53
CA ALA A 433 30.15 -3.19 15.42
C ALA A 433 30.54 -4.48 14.69
N ARG A 434 30.03 -4.69 13.47
CA ARG A 434 30.43 -5.81 12.61
C ARG A 434 31.91 -5.78 12.23
N ALA A 435 32.42 -4.61 11.86
CA ALA A 435 33.83 -4.45 11.48
C ALA A 435 34.79 -4.67 12.66
N ALA A 436 34.34 -4.36 13.89
CA ALA A 436 35.11 -4.57 15.11
C ALA A 436 35.04 -6.01 15.65
N ALA A 437 34.05 -6.81 15.22
CA ALA A 437 33.93 -8.20 15.63
C ALA A 437 35.13 -9.00 15.06
N PRO A 438 35.84 -9.80 15.88
CA PRO A 438 36.95 -10.60 15.39
C PRO A 438 36.45 -11.53 14.28
N THR A 439 37.06 -11.45 13.10
CA THR A 439 36.84 -12.45 12.04
C THR A 439 37.12 -13.81 12.65
N ALA A 440 36.09 -14.64 12.79
CA ALA A 440 36.28 -16.03 13.15
C ALA A 440 37.26 -16.61 12.14
N THR A 441 38.48 -16.89 12.59
CA THR A 441 39.46 -17.67 11.85
C THR A 441 38.77 -18.95 11.42
N THR A 442 38.41 -19.03 10.15
CA THR A 442 38.08 -20.29 9.50
C THR A 442 39.36 -21.10 9.50
N GLY A 443 39.50 -21.91 10.56
CA GLY A 443 40.48 -22.98 10.62
C GLY A 443 40.24 -23.90 9.42
N ARG A 444 41.32 -24.08 8.66
CA ARG A 444 41.58 -25.02 7.56
C ARG A 444 40.61 -26.18 7.36
#